data_AF-A0A1M5KXI8-F1
#
_entry.id   AF-A0A1M5KXI8-F1
#
_cell.length_a   1.000
_cell.length_b   1.000
_cell.length_c   1.000
_cell.angle_alpha   90.00
_cell.angle_beta   90.00
_cell.angle_gamma   90.00
#
_symmetry.space_group_name_H-M   'P 1'
#
loop_
_entity.id
_entity.type
_entity.pdbx_description
1 polymer ?
#
loop_
_entity_poly.entity_id
_entity_poly.type
_entity_poly.pdbx_seq_one_letter_code
_entity_poly.pdbx_strand_id
1 'polypeptide(L)'
;MTISENDYLLTMDYLKRTLDKGDKYLAYGDWITLCTLEDLKSLPTFRTNYDATEYCFENTTDRDFVVQLSVEWLYKAMLEGIKDPTILVRKGNLIDVEMTAFYYADKVENELTKIEKKEISNEKNNPKEKTVEHVGHFEKENPVTQQKDKQDKSLSDQKKNRKPERKRGRFRL
;
A
#
# COMPACT_ATOMS: atom_id res chain seq x y z
N MET A 1 2.06 2.49 -19.23
CA MET A 1 2.48 3.60 -20.12
C MET A 1 3.97 3.49 -20.42
N THR A 2 4.34 3.33 -21.69
CA THR A 2 5.74 3.17 -22.13
C THR A 2 6.23 4.39 -22.89
N ILE A 3 7.45 4.85 -22.66
CA ILE A 3 8.07 5.98 -23.37
C ILE A 3 9.43 5.60 -23.96
N SER A 4 9.95 6.40 -24.89
CA SER A 4 11.35 6.32 -25.30
C SER A 4 12.27 6.83 -24.19
N GLU A 5 13.44 6.21 -24.02
CA GLU A 5 14.49 6.70 -23.11
C GLU A 5 14.92 8.14 -23.47
N ASN A 6 14.89 8.50 -24.76
CA ASN A 6 15.19 9.87 -25.20
C ASN A 6 14.18 10.91 -24.69
N ASP A 7 12.93 10.49 -24.48
CA ASP A 7 11.84 11.35 -24.02
C ASP A 7 11.73 11.38 -22.49
N TYR A 8 12.59 10.66 -21.78
CA TYR A 8 12.47 10.47 -20.33
C TYR A 8 12.46 11.79 -19.55
N LEU A 9 13.45 12.65 -19.79
CA LEU A 9 13.54 13.94 -19.09
C LEU A 9 12.41 14.89 -19.49
N LEU A 10 12.00 14.87 -20.77
CA LEU A 10 10.90 15.70 -21.26
C LEU A 10 9.55 15.27 -20.67
N THR A 11 9.34 13.96 -20.54
CA THR A 11 8.16 13.37 -19.89
C THR A 11 8.13 13.76 -18.41
N MET A 12 9.25 13.61 -17.70
CA MET A 12 9.35 13.98 -16.29
C MET A 12 9.06 15.48 -16.07
N ASP A 13 9.60 16.34 -16.93
CA ASP A 13 9.34 17.79 -16.87
C ASP A 13 7.88 18.13 -17.18
N TYR A 14 7.24 17.45 -18.14
CA TYR A 14 5.81 17.60 -18.38
C TYR A 14 4.99 17.24 -17.14
N LEU A 15 5.25 16.07 -16.52
CA LEU A 15 4.56 15.65 -15.30
C LEU A 15 4.73 16.67 -14.17
N LYS A 16 5.94 17.23 -14.01
CA LYS A 16 6.19 18.29 -13.04
C LYS A 16 5.34 19.53 -13.29
N ARG A 17 5.27 20.00 -14.54
CA ARG A 17 4.42 21.14 -14.94
C ARG A 17 2.93 20.85 -14.75
N THR A 18 2.49 19.61 -14.96
CA THR A 18 1.11 19.18 -14.69
C THR A 18 0.76 19.28 -13.20
N LEU A 19 1.68 18.85 -12.32
CA LEU A 19 1.52 19.03 -10.87
C LEU A 19 1.47 20.50 -10.46
N ASP A 20 2.31 21.35 -11.07
CA ASP A 20 2.35 22.78 -10.76
C ASP A 20 1.06 23.52 -11.17
N LYS A 21 0.31 22.98 -12.14
CA LYS A 21 -1.05 23.45 -12.50
C LYS A 21 -2.14 22.98 -11.53
N GLY A 22 -1.82 22.03 -10.65
CA GLY A 22 -2.74 21.43 -9.69
C GLY A 22 -3.41 20.15 -10.15
N ASP A 23 -3.09 19.64 -11.34
CA ASP A 23 -3.62 18.38 -11.84
C ASP A 23 -2.82 17.22 -11.26
N LYS A 24 -3.51 16.25 -10.67
CA LYS A 24 -2.93 15.17 -9.87
C LYS A 24 -3.06 13.80 -10.54
N TYR A 25 -3.96 13.69 -11.51
CA TYR A 25 -4.28 12.45 -12.20
C TYR A 25 -4.27 12.69 -13.71
N LEU A 26 -3.88 11.66 -14.45
CA LEU A 26 -4.01 11.60 -15.90
C LEU A 26 -4.77 10.34 -16.29
N ALA A 27 -5.58 10.39 -17.34
CA ALA A 27 -6.21 9.21 -17.92
C ALA A 27 -5.39 8.72 -19.12
N TYR A 28 -5.22 7.40 -19.21
CA TYR A 28 -4.39 6.74 -20.21
C TYR A 28 -5.12 5.53 -20.78
N GLY A 29 -5.19 5.44 -22.11
CA GLY A 29 -5.72 4.27 -22.80
C GLY A 29 -4.67 3.18 -22.95
N ASP A 30 -5.01 1.93 -22.63
CA ASP A 30 -4.11 0.77 -22.72
C ASP A 30 -3.67 0.45 -24.15
N TRP A 31 -4.44 0.90 -25.15
CA TRP A 31 -4.10 0.81 -26.57
C TRP A 31 -2.89 1.65 -26.97
N ILE A 32 -2.49 2.64 -26.16
CA ILE A 32 -1.27 3.40 -26.39
C ILE A 32 -0.10 2.49 -26.00
N THR A 33 0.59 1.95 -27.00
CA THR A 33 1.72 1.03 -26.75
C THR A 33 3.02 1.77 -26.47
N LEU A 34 3.23 2.89 -27.16
CA LEU A 34 4.32 3.83 -26.97
C LEU A 34 3.71 5.23 -26.89
N CYS A 35 3.89 5.89 -25.76
CA CYS A 35 3.42 7.24 -25.50
C CYS A 35 4.54 8.22 -25.82
N THR A 36 4.37 8.99 -26.90
CA THR A 36 5.26 10.11 -27.20
C THR A 36 4.93 11.30 -26.29
N LEU A 37 5.81 12.30 -26.28
CA LEU A 37 5.52 13.55 -25.56
C LEU A 37 4.26 14.27 -26.09
N GLU A 38 3.95 14.13 -27.38
CA GLU A 38 2.75 14.73 -27.98
C GLU A 38 1.48 13.99 -27.53
N ASP A 39 1.52 12.65 -27.53
CA ASP A 39 0.43 11.83 -26.98
C ASP A 39 0.17 12.20 -25.52
N LEU A 40 1.22 12.26 -24.70
CA LEU A 40 1.14 12.60 -23.28
C LEU A 40 0.51 13.99 -23.03
N LYS A 41 0.81 14.98 -23.88
CA LYS A 41 0.23 16.32 -23.81
C LYS A 41 -1.25 16.37 -24.20
N SER A 42 -1.70 15.40 -25.00
CA SER A 42 -3.10 15.28 -25.41
C SER A 42 -3.96 14.51 -24.40
N LEU A 43 -3.33 13.81 -23.45
CA LEU A 43 -4.06 13.04 -22.45
C LEU A 43 -4.87 13.94 -21.51
N PRO A 44 -6.11 13.54 -21.16
CA PRO A 44 -6.91 14.23 -20.16
C PRO A 44 -6.24 14.21 -18.78
N THR A 45 -6.21 15.37 -18.12
CA THR A 45 -5.70 15.54 -16.75
C THR A 45 -6.78 16.06 -15.82
N PHE A 46 -6.70 15.67 -14.55
CA PHE A 46 -7.73 15.94 -13.56
C PHE A 46 -7.12 16.35 -12.22
N ARG A 47 -7.79 17.25 -11.51
CA ARG A 47 -7.40 17.69 -10.16
C ARG A 47 -7.78 16.68 -9.08
N THR A 48 -8.89 15.97 -9.26
CA THR A 48 -9.44 15.05 -8.27
C THR A 48 -9.42 13.61 -8.77
N ASN A 49 -9.35 12.67 -7.84
CA ASN A 49 -9.44 11.25 -8.17
C ASN A 49 -10.84 10.87 -8.67
N TYR A 50 -11.87 11.55 -8.17
CA TYR A 50 -13.25 11.30 -8.55
C TYR A 50 -13.46 11.58 -10.05
N ASP A 51 -13.09 12.78 -10.52
CA ASP A 51 -13.26 13.16 -11.92
C ASP A 51 -12.48 12.23 -12.87
N ALA A 52 -11.25 11.87 -12.49
CA ALA A 52 -10.44 10.93 -13.27
C ALA A 52 -11.07 9.54 -13.32
N THR A 53 -11.60 9.05 -12.20
CA THR A 53 -12.25 7.74 -12.11
C THR A 53 -13.54 7.70 -12.92
N GLU A 54 -14.36 8.75 -12.85
CA GLU A 54 -15.57 8.91 -13.63
C GLU A 54 -15.25 8.92 -15.13
N TYR A 55 -14.27 9.72 -15.55
CA TYR A 55 -13.80 9.74 -16.93
C TYR A 55 -13.34 8.36 -17.41
N CYS A 56 -12.51 7.67 -16.64
CA CYS A 56 -12.04 6.32 -16.97
C CYS A 56 -13.21 5.33 -17.12
N PHE A 57 -14.19 5.39 -16.21
CA PHE A 57 -15.37 4.52 -16.25
C PHE A 57 -16.21 4.76 -17.51
N GLU A 58 -16.46 6.03 -17.85
CA GLU A 58 -17.29 6.40 -19.01
C GLU A 58 -16.61 6.09 -20.35
N ASN A 59 -15.27 6.12 -20.41
CA ASN A 59 -14.51 5.95 -21.65
C ASN A 59 -13.92 4.55 -21.82
N THR A 60 -14.05 3.68 -20.83
CA THR A 60 -13.69 2.26 -20.94
C THR A 60 -14.78 1.50 -21.69
N THR A 61 -14.39 0.63 -22.61
CA THR A 61 -15.30 -0.25 -23.37
C THR A 61 -15.08 -1.72 -22.99
N ASP A 62 -15.76 -2.65 -23.68
CA ASP A 62 -15.54 -4.09 -23.54
C ASP A 62 -14.18 -4.55 -24.09
N ARG A 63 -13.50 -3.70 -24.87
CA ARG A 63 -12.24 -4.03 -25.57
C ARG A 63 -11.08 -3.13 -25.18
N ASP A 64 -11.37 -1.87 -24.90
CA ASP A 64 -10.37 -0.83 -24.67
C ASP A 64 -10.51 -0.31 -23.24
N PHE A 65 -9.40 -0.29 -22.49
CA PHE A 65 -9.40 0.12 -21.09
C PHE A 65 -8.75 1.49 -20.93
N VAL A 66 -9.45 2.37 -20.22
CA VAL A 66 -8.89 3.65 -19.79
C VAL A 66 -8.58 3.58 -18.31
N VAL A 67 -7.31 3.73 -17.96
CA VAL A 67 -6.82 3.70 -16.59
C VAL A 67 -6.41 5.09 -16.13
N GLN A 68 -6.56 5.35 -14.84
CA GLN A 68 -6.03 6.57 -14.23
C GLN A 68 -4.65 6.31 -13.66
N LEU A 69 -3.75 7.26 -13.84
CA LEU A 69 -2.40 7.25 -13.24
C LEU A 69 -2.21 8.50 -12.39
N SER A 70 -1.57 8.35 -11.23
CA SER A 70 -1.21 9.51 -10.41
C SER A 70 0.04 10.18 -10.95
N VAL A 71 -0.10 11.44 -11.36
CA VAL A 71 1.00 12.26 -11.92
C VAL A 71 2.15 12.36 -10.91
N GLU A 72 1.82 12.48 -9.62
CA GLU A 72 2.82 12.59 -8.54
C GLU A 72 3.66 11.33 -8.40
N TRP A 73 3.01 10.16 -8.41
CA TRP A 73 3.70 8.87 -8.32
C TRP A 73 4.58 8.61 -9.54
N LEU A 74 4.08 8.89 -10.75
CA LEU A 74 4.88 8.78 -11.96
C LEU A 74 6.12 9.68 -11.90
N TYR A 75 5.94 10.96 -11.56
CA TYR A 75 7.03 11.93 -11.45
C TYR A 75 8.08 11.50 -10.41
N LYS A 76 7.64 11.11 -9.20
CA LYS A 76 8.55 10.67 -8.13
C LYS A 76 9.31 9.41 -8.51
N ALA A 77 8.64 8.44 -9.12
CA ALA A 77 9.29 7.22 -9.57
C ALA A 77 10.33 7.50 -10.65
N MET A 78 10.05 8.42 -11.58
CA MET A 78 11.03 8.83 -12.58
C MET A 78 12.23 9.56 -11.94
N LEU A 79 11.95 10.49 -11.02
CA LEU A 79 13.00 11.20 -10.31
C LEU A 79 13.90 10.25 -9.50
N GLU A 80 13.32 9.24 -8.86
CA GLU A 80 14.05 8.20 -8.16
C GLU A 80 14.83 7.30 -9.13
N GLY A 81 14.27 7.01 -10.30
CA GLY A 81 14.91 6.19 -11.33
C GLY A 81 16.18 6.81 -11.91
N ILE A 82 16.33 8.14 -11.81
CA ILE A 82 17.59 8.83 -12.12
C ILE A 82 18.67 8.51 -11.07
N LYS A 83 18.29 8.41 -9.80
CA LYS A 83 19.21 8.14 -8.69
C LYS A 83 19.52 6.65 -8.57
N ASP A 84 18.51 5.83 -8.75
CA ASP A 84 18.52 4.38 -8.61
C ASP A 84 17.93 3.74 -9.88
N PRO A 85 18.76 3.48 -10.91
CA PRO A 85 18.27 2.88 -12.15
C PRO A 85 17.68 1.49 -12.00
N THR A 86 17.81 0.83 -10.85
CA THR A 86 17.28 -0.54 -10.63
C THR A 86 15.76 -0.59 -10.59
N ILE A 87 15.10 0.55 -10.29
CA ILE A 87 13.63 0.64 -10.31
C ILE A 87 13.09 0.89 -11.72
N LEU A 88 13.94 1.22 -12.69
CA LEU A 88 13.51 1.47 -14.07
C LEU A 88 13.22 0.16 -14.79
N VAL A 89 11.97 0.02 -15.25
CA VAL A 89 11.57 -1.13 -16.06
C VAL A 89 11.88 -0.84 -17.52
N ARG A 90 13.01 -1.39 -18.00
CA ARG A 90 13.52 -1.15 -19.36
C ARG A 90 13.26 -2.34 -20.28
N LYS A 91 12.90 -2.05 -21.53
CA LYS A 91 12.85 -3.04 -22.62
C LYS A 91 13.49 -2.44 -23.87
N GLY A 92 14.79 -2.69 -24.05
CA GLY A 92 15.58 -2.01 -25.08
C GLY A 92 15.72 -0.52 -24.74
N ASN A 93 15.42 0.36 -25.69
CA ASN A 93 15.43 1.82 -25.55
C ASN A 93 14.09 2.39 -25.04
N LEU A 94 13.22 1.53 -24.51
CA LEU A 94 11.92 1.89 -23.99
C LEU A 94 11.88 1.73 -22.47
N ILE A 95 11.15 2.61 -21.80
CA ILE A 95 10.95 2.61 -20.36
C ILE A 95 9.46 2.52 -20.08
N ASP A 96 9.05 1.51 -19.30
CA ASP A 96 7.69 1.39 -18.79
C ASP A 96 7.57 2.21 -17.49
N VAL A 97 6.99 3.40 -17.63
CA VAL A 97 6.89 4.39 -16.54
C VAL A 97 5.85 3.97 -15.50
N GLU A 98 4.80 3.26 -15.94
CA GLU A 98 3.76 2.76 -15.05
C GLU A 98 4.32 1.65 -14.15
N MET A 99 5.02 0.68 -14.73
CA MET A 99 5.67 -0.36 -13.94
C MET A 99 6.79 0.19 -13.08
N THR A 100 7.55 1.18 -13.56
CA THR A 100 8.55 1.90 -12.75
C THR A 100 7.90 2.56 -11.52
N ALA A 101 6.71 3.16 -11.67
CA ALA A 101 5.96 3.74 -10.57
C ALA A 101 5.44 2.69 -9.58
N PHE A 102 5.03 1.51 -10.07
CA PHE A 102 4.66 0.39 -9.21
C PHE A 102 5.84 -0.07 -8.33
N TYR A 103 7.02 -0.28 -8.91
CA TYR A 103 8.22 -0.66 -8.13
C TYR A 103 8.65 0.41 -7.14
N TYR A 104 8.51 1.69 -7.50
CA TYR A 104 8.76 2.78 -6.57
C TYR A 104 7.78 2.77 -5.39
N ALA A 105 6.50 2.49 -5.61
CA ALA A 105 5.51 2.36 -4.54
C ALA A 105 5.87 1.21 -3.58
N ASP A 106 6.20 0.03 -4.11
CA ASP A 106 6.63 -1.12 -3.30
C ASP A 106 7.90 -0.81 -2.48
N LYS A 107 8.87 -0.10 -3.07
CA LYS A 107 10.08 0.36 -2.35
C LYS A 107 9.71 1.26 -1.17
N VAL A 108 8.83 2.25 -1.39
CA VAL A 108 8.38 3.17 -0.33
C VAL A 108 7.62 2.45 0.77
N GLU A 109 6.68 1.56 0.44
CA GLU A 109 5.93 0.78 1.43
C GLU A 109 6.84 -0.13 2.28
N ASN A 110 7.83 -0.76 1.63
CA ASN A 110 8.82 -1.59 2.33
C ASN A 110 9.73 -0.77 3.25
N GLU A 111 10.08 0.46 2.88
CA GLU A 111 10.85 1.37 3.74
C GLU A 111 10.03 1.82 4.96
N LEU A 112 8.77 2.20 4.76
CA LEU A 112 7.85 2.56 5.86
C LEU A 112 7.70 1.41 6.86
N THR A 113 7.48 0.19 6.37
CA THR A 113 7.36 -1.01 7.23
C THR A 113 8.62 -1.28 8.04
N LYS A 114 9.81 -1.01 7.49
CA LYS A 114 11.09 -1.16 8.22
C LYS A 114 11.23 -0.12 9.32
N ILE A 115 10.76 1.11 9.09
CA ILE A 115 10.79 2.19 10.09
C ILE A 115 9.86 1.83 11.24
N GLU A 116 8.61 1.45 10.97
CA GLU A 116 7.65 1.03 12.00
C GLU A 116 8.19 -0.12 12.86
N LYS A 117 8.81 -1.13 12.23
CA LYS A 117 9.44 -2.25 12.95
C LYS A 117 10.59 -1.79 13.86
N LYS A 118 11.40 -0.82 13.41
CA LYS A 118 12.48 -0.24 14.23
C LYS A 118 11.92 0.55 15.40
N GLU A 119 10.88 1.36 15.19
CA GLU A 119 10.22 2.13 16.25
C GLU A 119 9.61 1.23 17.34
N ILE A 120 8.88 0.18 16.94
CA ILE A 120 8.33 -0.82 17.88
C ILE A 120 9.44 -1.54 18.66
N SER A 121 10.58 -1.82 18.03
CA SER A 121 11.72 -2.47 18.69
C SER A 121 12.39 -1.54 19.71
N ASN A 122 12.44 -0.23 19.44
CA ASN A 122 13.01 0.75 20.35
C ASN A 122 12.09 0.99 21.56
N GLU A 123 10.77 1.01 21.39
CA GLU A 123 9.83 1.10 22.53
C GLU A 123 9.94 -0.10 23.48
N LYS A 124 10.14 -1.31 22.95
CA LYS A 124 10.32 -2.53 23.78
C LYS A 124 11.67 -2.58 24.51
N ASN A 125 12.65 -1.80 24.06
CA ASN A 125 14.00 -1.76 24.61
C ASN A 125 14.24 -0.59 25.56
N ASN A 126 13.24 0.22 25.90
CA ASN A 126 13.35 1.21 26.98
C ASN A 126 13.23 0.49 28.34
N PRO A 127 14.33 0.30 29.11
CA PRO A 127 14.21 -0.24 30.45
C PRO A 127 13.44 0.78 31.29
N LYS A 128 12.29 0.38 31.83
CA LYS A 128 11.63 1.12 32.91
C LYS A 128 12.67 1.29 34.02
N GLU A 129 13.06 2.54 34.29
CA GLU A 129 13.90 2.89 35.42
C GLU A 129 13.29 2.25 36.68
N LYS A 130 14.07 1.37 37.31
CA LYS A 130 13.71 0.77 38.59
C LYS A 130 13.77 1.88 39.63
N THR A 131 12.63 2.43 40.00
CA THR A 131 12.51 3.22 41.23
C THR A 131 12.77 2.27 42.40
N VAL A 132 13.97 2.38 42.97
CA VAL A 132 14.33 1.76 44.25
C VAL A 132 13.75 2.67 45.33
N GLU A 133 12.67 2.25 45.97
CA GLU A 133 12.30 2.79 47.28
C GLU A 133 12.36 1.66 48.31
N HIS A 134 13.23 1.88 49.29
CA HIS A 134 13.63 0.95 50.33
C HIS A 134 13.41 1.66 51.67
N VAL A 135 12.21 1.58 52.25
CA VAL A 135 11.86 1.88 53.66
C VAL A 135 10.51 1.18 53.88
N GLY A 136 10.24 0.30 54.86
CA GLY A 136 10.78 0.08 56.18
C GLY A 136 9.59 0.08 57.16
N HIS A 137 9.49 -0.97 57.98
CA HIS A 137 8.81 -1.05 59.29
C HIS A 137 7.56 -1.94 59.45
N PHE A 138 7.47 -2.43 60.69
CA PHE A 138 7.02 -3.74 61.18
C PHE A 138 5.70 -3.65 61.98
N GLU A 139 5.21 -4.84 62.40
CA GLU A 139 4.25 -5.15 63.49
C GLU A 139 2.76 -5.31 63.09
N LYS A 140 1.95 -6.28 63.56
CA LYS A 140 2.09 -7.43 64.49
C LYS A 140 0.83 -8.34 64.40
N GLU A 141 1.01 -9.64 64.67
CA GLU A 141 0.14 -10.60 65.41
C GLU A 141 -1.23 -11.14 64.86
N ASN A 142 -1.20 -12.39 64.35
CA ASN A 142 -1.82 -13.66 64.86
C ASN A 142 -3.38 -13.81 65.07
N PRO A 143 -3.93 -15.05 65.24
CA PRO A 143 -4.47 -15.95 64.19
C PRO A 143 -5.94 -16.40 64.46
N VAL A 144 -6.44 -17.45 63.78
CA VAL A 144 -7.50 -18.44 64.21
C VAL A 144 -8.82 -18.50 63.41
N THR A 145 -8.97 -19.63 62.68
CA THR A 145 -10.19 -20.42 62.32
C THR A 145 -11.29 -19.79 61.42
N GLN A 146 -12.08 -20.50 60.59
CA GLN A 146 -12.50 -21.91 60.50
C GLN A 146 -13.20 -22.16 59.12
N GLN A 147 -13.18 -23.42 58.66
CA GLN A 147 -14.18 -24.15 57.81
C GLN A 147 -14.35 -23.75 56.32
N LYS A 148 -14.01 -24.61 55.33
CA LYS A 148 -14.75 -25.79 54.76
C LYS A 148 -16.19 -25.42 54.38
N ASP A 149 -16.63 -25.46 53.12
CA ASP A 149 -16.85 -26.64 52.27
C ASP A 149 -16.67 -26.31 50.76
N LYS A 150 -15.90 -27.07 49.97
CA LYS A 150 -16.24 -28.31 49.24
C LYS A 150 -17.39 -28.21 48.21
N GLN A 151 -16.96 -28.30 46.93
CA GLN A 151 -17.46 -29.21 45.87
C GLN A 151 -18.90 -29.01 45.36
N ASP A 152 -19.25 -29.23 44.09
CA ASP A 152 -18.56 -29.80 42.94
C ASP A 152 -19.29 -29.41 41.64
N LYS A 153 -18.55 -29.60 40.55
CA LYS A 153 -18.91 -29.71 39.11
C LYS A 153 -20.39 -29.99 38.78
N SER A 154 -20.86 -29.45 37.65
CA SER A 154 -20.76 -30.09 36.31
C SER A 154 -21.74 -29.54 35.26
N LEU A 155 -21.24 -29.42 34.02
CA LEU A 155 -21.83 -29.84 32.72
C LEU A 155 -23.26 -29.33 32.38
N SER A 156 -23.55 -28.75 31.21
CA SER A 156 -23.32 -29.32 29.88
C SER A 156 -23.94 -28.42 28.78
N ASP A 157 -23.31 -28.47 27.61
CA ASP A 157 -23.88 -28.54 26.25
C ASP A 157 -24.91 -27.51 25.75
N GLN A 158 -24.59 -26.86 24.62
CA GLN A 158 -25.09 -27.35 23.32
C GLN A 158 -24.42 -26.70 22.09
N LYS A 159 -23.91 -27.59 21.23
CA LYS A 159 -23.54 -27.42 19.81
C LYS A 159 -24.63 -26.73 18.98
N LYS A 160 -24.22 -26.04 17.90
CA LYS A 160 -24.64 -26.44 16.52
C LYS A 160 -23.76 -25.85 15.41
N ASN A 161 -23.12 -26.79 14.71
CA ASN A 161 -22.49 -26.67 13.40
C ASN A 161 -23.49 -26.26 12.31
N ARG A 162 -23.07 -25.42 11.35
CA ARG A 162 -23.52 -25.49 9.95
C ARG A 162 -22.37 -25.12 8.99
N LYS A 163 -22.07 -26.04 8.07
CA LYS A 163 -21.15 -25.91 6.91
C LYS A 163 -21.80 -25.07 5.80
N PRO A 164 -21.01 -24.55 4.84
CA PRO A 164 -21.46 -24.42 3.44
C PRO A 164 -20.77 -25.44 2.52
N GLU A 165 -21.58 -26.09 1.68
CA GLU A 165 -21.18 -27.02 0.61
C GLU A 165 -20.42 -26.30 -0.52
N ARG A 166 -19.30 -26.90 -0.96
CA ARG A 166 -18.67 -26.58 -2.26
C ARG A 166 -19.29 -27.45 -3.35
N LYS A 167 -20.11 -26.87 -4.23
CA LYS A 167 -20.48 -27.52 -5.50
C LYS A 167 -19.31 -27.41 -6.48
N ARG A 168 -18.67 -28.54 -6.77
CA ARG A 168 -17.76 -28.70 -7.93
C ARG A 168 -18.62 -29.04 -9.15
N GLY A 169 -18.75 -28.10 -10.08
CA GLY A 169 -19.31 -28.37 -11.40
C GLY A 169 -18.32 -29.20 -12.23
N ARG A 170 -18.78 -30.35 -12.73
CA ARG A 170 -18.08 -31.15 -13.76
C ARG A 170 -18.24 -30.46 -15.11
N PHE A 171 -17.15 -30.09 -15.75
CA PHE A 171 -17.10 -29.99 -17.20
C PHE A 171 -17.02 -31.41 -17.78
N ARG A 172 -17.90 -31.74 -18.72
CA ARG A 172 -17.72 -32.88 -19.63
C ARG A 172 -16.99 -32.39 -20.87
N LEU A 173 -16.11 -33.27 -21.35
CA LEU A 173 -15.33 -33.22 -22.59
C LEU A 173 -16.20 -32.96 -23.83
#